data_AF-A0A2V7HNI2-F1
#
_entry.id   AF-A0A2V7HNI2-F1
#
_cell.length_a   1.000
_cell.length_b   1.000
_cell.length_c   1.000
_cell.angle_alpha   90.00
_cell.angle_beta   90.00
_cell.angle_gamma   90.00
#
_symmetry.space_group_name_H-M   'P 1'
#
loop_
_entity.id
_entity.type
_entity.pdbx_description
1 polymer ?
#
loop_
_entity_poly.entity_id
_entity_poly.type
_entity_poly.pdbx_seq_one_letter_code
_entity_poly.pdbx_strand_id
1 'polypeptide(L)'
;MARTRFPTFVRYRSPQDSVPRWRVTDWGQPLTVGGVRVSLGDIVVGDLDGVVVVPRRVAHEVLQRCERLVGTENKVRTAVKRGMTPLAAYEKFGAF
;
A
#
# COMPACT_ATOMS: atom_id res chain seq x y z
N MET A 1 -20.31 2.89 -5.81
CA MET A 1 -18.95 2.31 -5.83
C MET A 1 -18.96 0.83 -6.19
N ALA A 2 -19.76 -0.04 -5.56
CA ALA A 2 -19.75 -1.49 -5.89
C ALA A 2 -20.12 -1.86 -7.35
N ARG A 3 -20.88 -1.01 -8.05
CA ARG A 3 -21.24 -1.22 -9.47
C ARG A 3 -20.17 -0.75 -10.46
N THR A 4 -19.35 0.23 -10.09
CA THR A 4 -18.26 0.74 -10.91
C THR A 4 -16.99 0.04 -10.43
N ARG A 5 -16.29 -0.70 -11.30
CA ARG A 5 -15.03 -1.38 -10.95
C ARG A 5 -13.86 -0.38 -10.80
N PHE A 6 -14.07 0.64 -9.96
CA PHE A 6 -13.16 1.75 -9.73
C PHE A 6 -12.71 1.72 -8.25
N PRO A 7 -11.45 1.36 -7.97
CA PRO A 7 -10.93 1.29 -6.60
C PRO A 7 -11.00 2.67 -5.92
N THR A 8 -11.55 2.72 -4.72
CA THR A 8 -11.68 3.95 -3.94
C THR A 8 -11.36 3.68 -2.48
N PHE A 9 -10.46 4.49 -1.92
CA PHE A 9 -10.04 4.44 -0.52
C PHE A 9 -10.56 5.69 0.18
N VAL A 10 -11.47 5.53 1.13
CA VAL A 10 -12.15 6.64 1.80
C VAL A 10 -12.24 6.36 3.29
N ARG A 11 -12.14 7.40 4.12
CA ARG A 11 -12.36 7.29 5.56
C ARG A 11 -13.84 7.07 5.90
N TYR A 12 -14.73 7.78 5.20
CA TYR A 12 -16.17 7.72 5.43
C TYR A 12 -16.94 7.75 4.11
N ARG A 13 -18.17 7.24 4.14
CA ARG A 13 -19.15 7.38 3.05
C ARG A 13 -20.29 8.22 3.58
N SER A 14 -20.62 9.29 2.87
CA SER A 14 -21.73 10.19 3.24
C SER A 14 -22.59 10.45 2.01
N PRO A 15 -23.93 10.46 2.14
CA PRO A 15 -24.83 10.90 1.08
C PRO A 15 -24.93 12.43 0.97
N GLN A 16 -24.36 13.17 1.92
CA GLN A 16 -24.41 14.63 1.95
C GLN A 16 -23.59 15.23 0.80
N ASP A 17 -24.16 16.21 0.11
CA ASP A 17 -23.44 16.93 -0.93
C ASP A 17 -22.26 17.75 -0.36
N SER A 18 -21.17 17.75 -1.11
CA SER A 18 -19.93 18.45 -0.81
C SER A 18 -19.81 19.79 -1.51
N VAL A 19 -20.51 20.03 -2.64
CA VAL A 19 -20.34 21.21 -3.50
C VAL A 19 -20.29 22.55 -2.74
N PRO A 20 -21.18 22.85 -1.78
CA PRO A 20 -21.12 24.13 -1.07
C PRO A 20 -20.03 24.21 0.01
N ARG A 21 -19.25 23.15 0.23
CA ARG A 21 -18.33 22.98 1.38
C ARG A 21 -16.86 22.86 0.99
N TRP A 22 -16.51 22.94 -0.30
CA TRP A 22 -15.12 22.90 -0.73
C TRP A 22 -14.83 23.93 -1.82
N ARG A 23 -13.55 24.28 -1.94
CA ARG A 23 -12.98 25.06 -3.03
C ARG A 23 -11.57 24.53 -3.29
N VAL A 24 -11.13 24.52 -4.55
CA VAL A 24 -9.73 24.22 -4.87
C VAL A 24 -8.86 25.36 -4.34
N THR A 25 -7.88 25.05 -3.50
CA THR A 25 -6.88 26.03 -3.05
C THR A 25 -5.63 25.96 -3.91
N ASP A 26 -5.16 24.75 -4.22
CA ASP A 26 -3.88 24.51 -4.86
C ASP A 26 -3.91 23.23 -5.72
N TRP A 27 -2.90 23.09 -6.59
CA TRP A 27 -2.68 21.89 -7.39
C TRP A 27 -1.19 21.53 -7.43
N GLY A 28 -0.88 20.24 -7.38
CA GLY A 28 0.49 19.72 -7.42
C GLY A 28 1.35 20.00 -6.17
N GLN A 29 0.80 20.69 -5.17
CA GLN A 29 1.50 20.98 -3.92
C GLN A 29 1.50 19.76 -3.00
N PRO A 30 2.59 19.53 -2.24
CA PRO A 30 2.61 18.51 -1.20
C PRO A 30 1.52 18.74 -0.15
N LEU A 31 0.88 17.67 0.30
CA LEU A 31 -0.16 17.71 1.31
C LEU A 31 -0.02 16.56 2.30
N THR A 32 -0.73 16.61 3.43
CA THR A 32 -0.72 15.55 4.44
C THR A 32 -2.09 14.88 4.51
N VAL A 33 -2.14 13.56 4.29
CA VAL A 33 -3.35 12.74 4.45
C VAL A 33 -3.12 11.74 5.57
N GLY A 34 -3.96 11.75 6.61
CA GLY A 34 -3.86 10.77 7.70
C GLY A 34 -2.49 10.75 8.41
N GLY A 35 -1.81 11.90 8.48
CA GLY A 35 -0.45 12.01 9.05
C GLY A 35 0.69 11.69 8.09
N VAL A 36 0.40 11.26 6.86
CA VAL A 36 1.41 10.92 5.84
C VAL A 36 1.54 12.06 4.84
N ARG A 37 2.76 12.54 4.62
CA ARG A 37 3.07 13.55 3.59
C ARG A 37 3.10 12.90 2.21
N VAL A 38 2.36 13.48 1.27
CA VAL A 38 2.24 13.02 -0.12
C VAL A 38 2.61 14.18 -1.03
N SER A 39 3.47 13.91 -2.02
CA SER A 39 3.90 14.90 -3.01
C SER A 39 3.55 14.43 -4.42
N LEU A 40 3.46 15.37 -5.35
CA LEU A 40 3.23 15.04 -6.75
C LEU A 40 4.33 14.10 -7.28
N GLY A 41 3.90 12.97 -7.86
CA GLY A 41 4.79 11.95 -8.41
C GLY A 41 5.24 10.88 -7.42
N ASP A 42 4.82 10.94 -6.14
CA ASP A 42 4.93 9.79 -5.24
C ASP A 42 4.04 8.64 -5.72
N ILE A 43 4.44 7.40 -5.43
CA ILE A 43 3.68 6.22 -5.81
C ILE A 43 2.70 5.89 -4.67
N VAL A 44 1.44 5.71 -5.01
CA VAL A 44 0.39 5.30 -4.06
C VAL A 44 -0.04 3.88 -4.40
N VAL A 45 0.08 2.98 -3.44
CA VAL A 45 -0.35 1.58 -3.55
C VAL A 45 -1.50 1.37 -2.57
N GLY A 46 -2.57 0.71 -3.02
CA GLY A 46 -3.69 0.39 -2.15
C GLY A 46 -4.23 -1.01 -2.42
N ASP A 47 -4.55 -1.72 -1.34
CA ASP A 47 -5.08 -3.09 -1.34
C ASP A 47 -6.16 -3.28 -0.25
N LEU A 48 -6.34 -4.51 0.25
CA LEU A 48 -7.32 -4.77 1.31
C LEU A 48 -6.86 -4.30 2.69
N ASP A 49 -5.55 -4.20 2.92
CA ASP A 49 -4.98 -3.82 4.21
C ASP A 49 -4.96 -2.30 4.37
N GLY A 50 -4.77 -1.56 3.28
CA GLY A 50 -4.91 -0.12 3.29
C GLY A 50 -4.21 0.57 2.13
N VAL A 51 -3.59 1.71 2.44
CA VAL A 51 -2.89 2.56 1.46
C VAL A 51 -1.49 2.88 1.96
N VAL A 52 -0.50 2.71 1.08
CA VAL A 52 0.90 3.05 1.32
C VAL A 52 1.35 4.10 0.31
N VAL A 53 2.09 5.09 0.79
CA VAL A 53 2.70 6.13 -0.04
C VAL A 53 4.21 5.91 -0.07
N VAL A 54 4.76 5.70 -1.26
CA VAL A 54 6.19 5.53 -1.50
C VAL A 54 6.75 6.81 -2.12
N PRO A 55 7.63 7.53 -1.43
CA PRO A 55 8.20 8.75 -1.98
C PRO A 55 8.98 8.49 -3.26
N ARG A 56 8.79 9.33 -4.27
CA ARG A 56 9.41 9.16 -5.60
C ARG A 56 10.92 8.95 -5.55
N ARG A 57 11.59 9.69 -4.67
CA ARG A 57 13.06 9.67 -4.49
C ARG A 57 13.64 8.31 -4.08
N VAL A 58 12.84 7.45 -3.43
CA VAL A 58 13.27 6.10 -2.99
C VAL A 58 12.49 4.99 -3.67
N ALA A 59 11.63 5.30 -4.64
CA ALA A 59 10.72 4.34 -5.26
C ALA A 59 11.44 3.11 -5.83
N HIS A 60 12.57 3.32 -6.51
CA HIS A 60 13.34 2.21 -7.08
C HIS A 60 13.97 1.31 -6.02
N GLU A 61 14.51 1.89 -4.95
CA GLU A 61 15.09 1.14 -3.84
C GLU A 61 14.02 0.31 -3.11
N VAL A 62 12.85 0.91 -2.87
CA VAL A 62 11.71 0.22 -2.27
C VAL A 62 11.27 -0.95 -3.15
N LEU A 63 11.14 -0.76 -4.46
CA LEU A 63 10.79 -1.83 -5.39
C LEU A 63 11.77 -3.01 -5.30
N GLN A 64 13.07 -2.74 -5.41
CA GLN A 64 14.10 -3.79 -5.34
C GLN A 64 14.07 -4.55 -4.00
N ARG A 65 13.82 -3.84 -2.88
CA ARG A 65 13.68 -4.46 -1.56
C ARG A 65 12.43 -5.33 -1.47
N CYS A 66 11.30 -4.86 -1.98
CA CYS A 66 10.05 -5.61 -2.04
C CYS A 66 10.18 -6.88 -2.88
N GLU A 67 10.81 -6.82 -4.06
CA GLU A 67 11.03 -8.00 -4.91
C GLU A 67 11.87 -9.06 -4.21
N ARG A 68 12.95 -8.66 -3.53
CA ARG A 68 13.77 -9.58 -2.72
C ARG A 68 12.96 -10.20 -1.58
N LEU A 69 12.16 -9.40 -0.88
CA LEU A 69 11.33 -9.87 0.23
C LEU A 69 10.31 -10.91 -0.26
N VAL A 70 9.53 -10.59 -1.29
CA VAL A 70 8.54 -11.50 -1.90
C VAL A 70 9.19 -12.81 -2.36
N GLY A 71 10.41 -12.73 -2.91
CA GLY A 71 11.20 -13.91 -3.28
C GLY A 71 11.49 -14.83 -2.09
N THR A 72 11.81 -14.28 -0.91
CA THR A 72 12.06 -15.04 0.31
C THR A 72 10.76 -15.58 0.91
N GLU A 73 9.70 -14.76 1.01
CA GLU A 73 8.38 -15.18 1.52
C GLU A 73 7.79 -16.32 0.69
N ASN A 74 8.00 -16.32 -0.64
CA ASN A 74 7.55 -17.41 -1.50
C ASN A 74 8.23 -18.75 -1.13
N LYS A 75 9.51 -18.74 -0.75
CA LYS A 75 10.22 -19.95 -0.31
C LYS A 75 9.63 -20.49 1.00
N VAL A 76 9.36 -19.60 1.96
CA VAL A 76 8.69 -19.92 3.22
C VAL A 76 7.33 -20.55 2.94
N ARG A 77 6.51 -19.87 2.12
CA ARG A 77 5.17 -20.34 1.74
C ARG A 77 5.19 -21.71 1.05
N THR A 78 6.17 -21.97 0.18
CA THR A 78 6.35 -23.28 -0.44
C THR A 78 6.76 -24.35 0.57
N ALA A 79 7.67 -24.04 1.49
CA ALA A 79 8.10 -24.99 2.52
C ALA A 79 6.94 -25.38 3.45
N VAL A 80 6.16 -24.39 3.89
CA VAL A 80 4.97 -24.63 4.73
C VAL A 80 3.93 -25.47 4.00
N LYS A 81 3.65 -25.17 2.72
CA LYS A 81 2.75 -26.00 1.89
C LYS A 81 3.22 -27.45 1.72
N ARG A 82 4.53 -27.71 1.87
CA ARG A 82 5.12 -29.05 1.79
C ARG A 82 5.18 -29.78 3.14
N GLY A 83 4.57 -29.22 4.20
CA GLY A 83 4.45 -29.85 5.51
C GLY A 83 5.49 -29.38 6.54
N MET A 84 6.34 -28.39 6.22
CA MET A 84 7.19 -27.75 7.23
C MET A 84 6.33 -26.86 8.15
N THR A 85 6.64 -26.83 9.45
CA THR A 85 5.94 -25.91 10.36
C THR A 85 6.37 -24.45 10.07
N PRO A 86 5.48 -23.46 10.27
CA PRO A 86 5.82 -22.06 10.05
C PRO A 86 7.06 -21.58 10.84
N LEU A 87 7.22 -22.05 12.09
CA LEU A 87 8.38 -21.72 12.92
C LEU A 87 9.69 -22.22 12.30
N ALA A 88 9.73 -23.50 11.88
CA ALA A 88 10.92 -24.07 11.23
C ALA A 88 11.22 -23.41 9.87
N ALA A 89 10.19 -22.99 9.13
CA ALA A 89 10.37 -22.25 7.89
C ALA A 89 10.95 -20.85 8.14
N TYR A 90 10.45 -20.15 9.17
CA TYR A 90 10.98 -18.84 9.59
C TYR A 90 12.44 -18.94 10.03
N GLU A 91 12.80 -19.91 10.90
CA GLU A 91 14.18 -20.13 11.35
C GLU A 91 15.12 -20.41 10.18
N LYS A 92 14.63 -21.09 9.13
CA LYS A 92 15.42 -21.44 7.95
C LYS A 92 15.60 -20.31 6.95
N PHE A 93 14.58 -19.48 6.74
CA PHE A 93 14.57 -18.49 5.66
C PHE A 93 14.60 -17.04 6.14
N GLY A 94 14.41 -16.79 7.44
CA GLY A 94 14.51 -15.47 8.08
C GLY A 94 13.40 -14.49 7.68
N ALA A 95 12.30 -14.97 7.11
CA ALA A 95 11.14 -14.17 6.71
C ALA A 95 9.86 -14.91 7.08
N PHE A 96 8.78 -14.16 7.31
CA PHE A 96 7.45 -14.69 7.59
C PHE A 96 6.66 -14.98 6.30
#